data_AF-F9T8E7-F1
#
_entry.id   AF-F9T8E7-F1
#
_cell.length_a   1.000
_cell.length_b   1.000
_cell.length_c   1.000
_cell.angle_alpha   90.00
_cell.angle_beta   90.00
_cell.angle_gamma   90.00
#
_symmetry.space_group_name_H-M   'P 1'
#
loop_
_entity.id
_entity.type
_entity.pdbx_description
1 polymer ?
#
loop_
_entity_poly.entity_id
_entity_poly.type
_entity_poly.pdbx_seq_one_letter_code
_entity_poly.pdbx_strand_id
1 'polypeptide(L)'
;MNKLSTIFLTSVLSIVSTQALAHPLERLIEKNTTLYTESTESKESAYEEAMSMLTELKASSSIELKQQLDVYAINLVHKSISLDEGTYITAQEYMNEEGELLYKGVLNVAYQYLQLESNR
;
A
#
# COMPACT_ATOMS: atom_id res chain seq x y z
N MET A 1 16.65 64.47 45.06
CA MET A 1 16.09 63.37 45.88
C MET A 1 14.89 62.81 45.10
N ASN A 2 15.14 61.89 44.17
CA ASN A 2 14.94 60.43 44.31
C ASN A 2 13.45 60.13 44.56
N LYS A 3 12.78 59.35 43.71
CA LYS A 3 12.91 57.89 43.72
C LYS A 3 12.50 57.28 42.37
N LEU A 4 13.39 56.47 41.81
CA LEU A 4 13.04 55.42 40.84
C LEU A 4 12.02 54.49 41.50
N SER A 5 10.90 54.23 40.84
CA SER A 5 9.98 53.15 41.22
C SER A 5 10.32 51.88 40.44
N THR A 6 10.71 50.86 41.19
CA THR A 6 11.19 49.54 40.79
C THR A 6 10.18 48.79 39.92
N ILE A 7 10.66 48.23 38.80
CA ILE A 7 9.94 47.29 37.92
C ILE A 7 9.98 45.90 38.57
N PHE A 8 8.82 45.30 38.82
CA PHE A 8 8.73 43.86 39.14
C PHE A 8 8.29 43.11 37.89
N LEU A 9 9.21 42.34 37.31
CA LEU A 9 8.95 41.42 36.21
C LEU A 9 8.79 40.01 36.79
N THR A 10 7.56 39.62 37.12
CA THR A 10 7.26 38.25 37.56
C THR A 10 6.81 37.42 36.37
N SER A 11 7.75 36.78 35.70
CA SER A 11 7.48 35.80 34.64
C SER A 11 7.24 34.43 35.28
N VAL A 12 5.99 33.98 35.32
CA VAL A 12 5.66 32.59 35.69
C VAL A 12 5.85 31.74 34.44
N LEU A 13 6.96 30.99 34.36
CA LEU A 13 7.13 29.95 33.35
C LEU A 13 6.31 28.72 33.77
N SER A 14 5.09 28.62 33.26
CA SER A 14 4.30 27.39 33.31
C SER A 14 4.91 26.40 32.32
N ILE A 15 5.79 25.52 32.78
CA ILE A 15 6.26 24.39 31.97
C ILE A 15 5.09 23.41 31.87
N VAL A 16 4.28 23.56 30.83
CA VAL A 16 3.36 22.50 30.40
C VAL A 16 4.21 21.38 29.81
N SER A 17 4.44 20.34 30.60
CA SER A 17 5.07 19.11 30.12
C SER A 17 4.13 18.45 29.12
N THR A 18 4.33 18.73 27.82
CA THR A 18 3.71 17.97 26.75
C THR A 18 4.28 16.56 26.82
N GLN A 19 3.48 15.60 27.26
CA GLN A 19 3.84 14.19 27.16
C GLN A 19 3.87 13.85 25.66
N ALA A 20 5.07 13.78 25.09
CA ALA A 20 5.26 13.27 23.75
C ALA A 20 4.92 11.77 23.80
N LEU A 21 3.70 11.41 23.40
CA LEU A 21 3.35 10.01 23.17
C LEU A 21 4.18 9.54 21.98
N ALA A 22 5.22 8.75 22.26
CA ALA A 22 6.01 8.07 21.25
C ALA A 22 5.17 6.94 20.63
N HIS A 23 4.21 7.29 19.79
CA HIS A 23 3.61 6.33 18.87
C HIS A 23 4.65 5.99 17.80
N PRO A 24 4.89 4.71 17.51
CA PRO A 24 5.77 4.35 16.40
C PRO A 24 5.23 5.00 15.13
N LEU A 25 6.08 5.73 14.41
CA LEU A 25 5.68 6.39 13.17
C LEU A 25 5.36 5.30 12.15
N GLU A 26 4.13 5.30 11.63
CA GLU A 26 3.72 4.43 10.55
C GLU A 26 3.86 5.17 9.23
N ARG A 27 4.46 4.51 8.23
CA ARG A 27 4.61 5.03 6.88
C ARG A 27 3.73 4.24 5.93
N LEU A 28 2.93 4.95 5.14
CA LEU A 28 2.19 4.38 4.02
C LEU A 28 3.13 4.10 2.85
N ILE A 29 3.08 2.88 2.34
CA ILE A 29 3.85 2.40 1.19
C ILE A 29 2.88 1.99 0.10
N GLU A 30 3.01 2.60 -1.06
CA GLU A 30 2.26 2.28 -2.28
C GLU A 30 3.15 1.47 -3.23
N LYS A 31 2.57 0.44 -3.84
CA LYS A 31 3.26 -0.50 -4.74
C LYS A 31 2.33 -0.89 -5.88
N ASN A 32 2.96 -1.30 -6.98
CA ASN A 32 2.29 -1.92 -8.09
C ASN A 32 2.90 -3.30 -8.36
N THR A 33 2.08 -4.26 -8.76
CA THR A 33 2.52 -5.56 -9.27
C THR A 33 1.65 -5.98 -10.45
N THR A 34 2.13 -6.94 -11.22
CA THR A 34 1.39 -7.50 -12.36
C THR A 34 1.20 -8.99 -12.13
N LEU A 35 -0.06 -9.42 -12.20
CA LEU A 35 -0.44 -10.83 -12.19
C LEU A 35 -0.91 -11.22 -13.60
N TYR A 36 -0.64 -12.47 -13.97
CA TYR A 36 -1.00 -13.02 -15.26
C TYR A 36 -1.97 -14.17 -15.06
N THR A 37 -3.00 -14.26 -15.89
CA THR A 37 -3.83 -15.46 -16.00
C THR A 37 -3.08 -16.56 -16.72
N GLU A 38 -3.72 -17.74 -16.78
CA GLU A 38 -3.33 -18.76 -17.73
C GLU A 38 -3.56 -18.29 -19.17
N SER A 39 -3.01 -19.07 -20.10
CA SER A 39 -3.08 -18.79 -21.52
C SER A 39 -4.43 -19.23 -22.09
N THR A 40 -5.10 -18.37 -22.84
CA THR A 40 -6.41 -18.63 -23.45
C THR A 40 -6.37 -18.46 -24.96
N GLU A 41 -7.28 -19.14 -25.67
CA GLU A 41 -7.41 -19.02 -27.13
C GLU A 41 -8.17 -17.76 -27.58
N SER A 42 -8.79 -17.03 -26.66
CA SER A 42 -9.53 -15.79 -26.95
C SER A 42 -9.16 -14.64 -26.01
N LYS A 43 -9.25 -13.42 -26.54
CA LYS A 43 -9.00 -12.18 -25.79
C LYS A 43 -10.08 -11.94 -24.73
N GLU A 44 -11.32 -12.30 -25.04
CA GLU A 44 -12.46 -12.20 -24.13
C GLU A 44 -12.26 -13.09 -22.90
N SER A 45 -11.87 -14.36 -23.08
CA SER A 45 -11.58 -15.26 -21.96
C SER A 45 -10.45 -14.75 -21.08
N ALA A 46 -9.39 -14.17 -21.67
CA ALA A 46 -8.31 -13.54 -20.91
C ALA A 46 -8.81 -12.39 -20.01
N TYR A 47 -9.75 -11.57 -20.48
CA TYR A 47 -10.37 -10.52 -19.66
C TYR A 47 -11.27 -11.08 -18.56
N GLU A 48 -12.07 -12.11 -18.86
CA GLU A 48 -12.96 -12.75 -17.89
C GLU A 48 -12.18 -13.42 -16.76
N GLU A 49 -11.11 -14.14 -17.09
CA GLU A 49 -10.23 -14.75 -16.10
C GLU A 49 -9.53 -13.70 -15.23
N ALA A 50 -9.02 -12.63 -15.83
CA ALA A 50 -8.40 -11.54 -15.06
C ALA A 50 -9.42 -10.81 -14.17
N MET A 51 -10.68 -10.69 -14.61
CA MET A 51 -11.76 -10.13 -13.80
C MET A 51 -12.11 -11.04 -12.62
N SER A 52 -12.11 -12.35 -12.83
CA SER A 52 -12.29 -13.33 -11.75
C SER A 52 -11.18 -13.19 -10.71
N MET A 53 -9.91 -13.14 -11.14
CA MET A 53 -8.75 -12.92 -10.27
C MET A 53 -8.85 -11.60 -9.50
N LEU A 54 -9.26 -10.51 -10.14
CA LEU A 54 -9.48 -9.23 -9.46
C LEU A 54 -10.60 -9.32 -8.41
N THR A 55 -11.66 -10.06 -8.71
CA THR A 55 -12.77 -10.27 -7.78
C THR A 55 -12.32 -11.04 -6.55
N GLU A 56 -11.49 -12.06 -6.74
CA GLU A 56 -10.85 -12.81 -5.64
C GLU A 56 -9.99 -11.89 -4.78
N LEU A 57 -9.07 -11.12 -5.37
CA LEU A 57 -8.23 -10.18 -4.63
C LEU A 57 -9.06 -9.16 -3.83
N LYS A 58 -10.16 -8.65 -4.39
CA LYS A 58 -11.05 -7.72 -3.70
C LYS A 58 -11.77 -8.35 -2.51
N ALA A 59 -12.00 -9.66 -2.54
CA ALA A 59 -12.61 -10.41 -1.45
C ALA A 59 -11.57 -10.88 -0.40
N SER A 60 -10.28 -10.89 -0.74
CA SER A 60 -9.21 -11.36 0.13
C SER A 60 -8.97 -10.45 1.34
N SER A 61 -8.69 -11.08 2.48
CA SER A 61 -8.16 -10.41 3.66
C SER A 61 -6.73 -9.91 3.44
N SER A 62 -6.24 -8.98 4.26
CA SER A 62 -4.86 -8.50 4.18
C SER A 62 -3.79 -9.60 4.32
N ILE A 63 -4.12 -10.74 4.96
CA ILE A 63 -3.21 -11.88 5.08
C ILE A 63 -3.13 -12.65 3.76
N GLU A 64 -4.27 -12.88 3.11
CA GLU A 64 -4.35 -13.50 1.79
C GLU A 64 -3.71 -12.60 0.73
N LEU A 65 -3.99 -11.29 0.78
CA LEU A 65 -3.35 -10.30 -0.10
C LEU A 65 -1.82 -10.30 0.05
N LYS A 66 -1.30 -10.47 1.27
CA LYS A 66 0.15 -10.60 1.47
C LYS A 66 0.74 -11.76 0.67
N GLN A 67 0.03 -12.89 0.64
CA GLN A 67 0.47 -14.10 -0.06
C GLN A 67 0.28 -13.95 -1.57
N GLN A 68 -0.90 -13.53 -2.01
CA GLN A 68 -1.24 -13.40 -3.43
C GLN A 68 -0.42 -12.30 -4.13
N LEU A 69 -0.05 -11.22 -3.43
CA LEU A 69 0.74 -10.12 -3.97
C LEU A 69 2.24 -10.22 -3.63
N ASP A 70 2.67 -11.32 -3.01
CA ASP A 70 4.07 -11.60 -2.66
C ASP A 70 4.76 -10.48 -1.85
N VAL A 71 4.06 -9.94 -0.84
CA VAL A 71 4.52 -8.78 -0.07
C VAL A 71 5.51 -9.19 1.03
N TYR A 72 6.82 -9.07 0.74
CA TYR A 72 7.91 -9.23 1.71
C TYR A 72 8.44 -7.88 2.21
N ALA A 73 7.76 -7.30 3.20
CA ALA A 73 8.23 -6.09 3.87
C ALA A 73 8.66 -6.36 5.32
N ILE A 74 9.83 -5.85 5.70
CA ILE A 74 10.27 -5.78 7.10
C ILE A 74 9.39 -4.78 7.85
N ASN A 75 9.07 -5.02 9.12
CA ASN A 75 8.23 -4.12 9.93
C ASN A 75 6.85 -3.80 9.30
N LEU A 76 6.32 -4.71 8.48
CA LEU A 76 4.96 -4.62 7.95
C LEU A 76 3.95 -4.59 9.10
N VAL A 77 3.12 -3.56 9.15
CA VAL A 77 2.02 -3.48 10.13
C VAL A 77 1.02 -4.57 9.79
N HIS A 78 0.64 -5.36 10.80
CA HIS A 78 -0.28 -6.48 10.63
C HIS A 78 -1.64 -5.99 10.11
N LYS A 79 -2.21 -6.71 9.14
CA LYS A 79 -3.51 -6.39 8.52
C LYS A 79 -3.62 -4.99 7.90
N SER A 80 -2.53 -4.47 7.35
CA SER A 80 -2.51 -3.15 6.69
C SER A 80 -2.58 -3.19 5.16
N ILE A 81 -2.40 -4.37 4.55
CA ILE A 81 -2.44 -4.49 3.09
C ILE A 81 -3.87 -4.31 2.58
N SER A 82 -4.03 -3.42 1.60
CA SER A 82 -5.29 -3.17 0.89
C SER A 82 -5.02 -2.87 -0.59
N LEU A 83 -5.99 -3.18 -1.44
CA LEU A 83 -5.97 -2.77 -2.84
C LEU A 83 -6.26 -1.27 -2.96
N ASP A 84 -5.68 -0.65 -3.98
CA ASP A 84 -5.91 0.76 -4.34
C ASP A 84 -6.72 0.88 -5.65
N GLU A 85 -7.29 2.06 -5.90
CA GLU A 85 -8.14 2.36 -7.05
C GLU A 85 -7.39 2.31 -8.39
N GLY A 86 -6.05 2.33 -8.37
CA GLY A 86 -5.20 2.25 -9.56
C GLY A 86 -5.13 0.88 -10.26
N THR A 87 -5.94 -0.10 -9.84
CA THR A 87 -5.94 -1.46 -10.39
C THR A 87 -6.70 -1.54 -11.71
N TYR A 88 -6.09 -2.09 -12.77
CA TYR A 88 -6.71 -2.22 -14.10
C TYR A 88 -6.29 -3.51 -14.83
N ILE A 89 -7.13 -3.94 -15.78
CA ILE A 89 -6.93 -5.15 -16.58
C ILE A 89 -6.60 -4.79 -18.02
N THR A 90 -5.61 -5.47 -18.57
CA THR A 90 -5.32 -5.52 -20.01
C THR A 90 -5.27 -6.97 -20.49
N ALA A 91 -5.31 -7.20 -21.79
CA ALA A 91 -5.03 -8.52 -22.37
C ALA A 91 -3.77 -8.43 -23.23
N GLN A 92 -2.84 -9.35 -23.01
CA GLN A 92 -1.63 -9.50 -23.80
C GLN A 92 -1.86 -10.57 -24.86
N GLU A 93 -1.71 -10.19 -26.12
CA GLU A 93 -1.64 -11.10 -27.26
C GLU A 93 -0.19 -11.55 -27.44
N TYR A 94 0.03 -12.84 -27.70
CA TYR A 94 1.34 -13.37 -28.03
C TYR A 94 1.21 -14.66 -28.86
N MET A 95 2.31 -15.06 -29.51
CA MET A 95 2.40 -16.32 -30.22
C MET A 95 3.39 -17.22 -29.47
N ASN A 96 3.03 -18.47 -29.22
CA ASN A 96 3.93 -19.45 -28.59
C ASN A 96 4.94 -20.03 -29.63
N GLU A 97 5.81 -20.93 -29.17
CA GLU A 97 6.85 -21.54 -30.01
C GLU A 97 6.25 -22.46 -31.10
N GLU A 98 5.03 -22.94 -30.89
CA GLU A 98 4.24 -23.76 -31.81
C GLU A 98 3.54 -22.94 -32.91
N GLY A 99 3.57 -21.60 -32.81
CA GLY A 99 2.92 -20.70 -33.76
C GLY A 99 1.44 -20.45 -33.47
N GLU A 100 0.96 -20.83 -32.30
CA GLU A 100 -0.42 -20.61 -31.85
C GLU A 100 -0.56 -19.19 -31.27
N LEU A 101 -1.57 -18.46 -31.75
CA LEU A 101 -1.94 -17.16 -31.21
C LEU A 101 -2.73 -17.37 -29.92
N LEU A 102 -2.20 -16.85 -28.81
CA LEU A 102 -2.76 -16.99 -27.48
C LEU A 102 -2.87 -15.62 -26.79
N TYR A 103 -3.67 -15.59 -25.73
CA TYR A 103 -3.91 -14.40 -24.93
C TYR A 103 -3.68 -14.70 -23.45
N LYS A 104 -3.19 -13.71 -22.71
CA LYS A 104 -3.16 -13.72 -21.25
C LYS A 104 -3.85 -12.48 -20.72
N GLY A 105 -4.67 -12.65 -19.71
CA GLY A 105 -5.16 -11.57 -18.87
C GLY A 105 -3.99 -11.02 -18.06
N VAL A 106 -3.82 -9.70 -18.08
CA VAL A 106 -2.77 -8.98 -17.36
C VAL A 106 -3.44 -8.06 -16.37
N LEU A 107 -3.39 -8.43 -15.10
CA LEU A 107 -3.95 -7.67 -14.00
C LEU A 107 -2.85 -6.80 -13.37
N ASN A 108 -2.94 -5.50 -13.57
CA ASN A 108 -2.05 -4.52 -12.97
C ASN A 108 -2.67 -4.09 -11.64
N VAL A 109 -2.10 -4.56 -10.53
CA VAL A 109 -2.62 -4.37 -9.18
C VAL A 109 -1.88 -3.23 -8.50
N ALA A 110 -2.61 -2.18 -8.13
CA ALA A 110 -2.16 -1.16 -7.22
C ALA A 110 -2.55 -1.56 -5.79
N TYR A 111 -1.61 -1.51 -4.85
CA TYR A 111 -1.86 -1.84 -3.45
C TYR A 111 -1.00 -1.00 -2.52
N GLN A 112 -1.46 -0.90 -1.29
CA GLN A 112 -0.79 -0.15 -0.24
C GLN A 112 -0.70 -0.94 1.06
N TYR A 113 0.27 -0.61 1.90
CA TYR A 113 0.39 -1.12 3.26
C TYR A 113 1.12 -0.14 4.18
N LEU A 114 1.00 -0.37 5.49
CA LEU A 114 1.68 0.42 6.50
C LEU A 114 2.95 -0.31 6.95
N GLN A 115 4.02 0.45 7.15
CA GLN A 115 5.30 -0.03 7.67
C GLN A 115 5.69 0.79 8.89
N LEU A 116 6.13 0.14 9.97
CA LEU A 116 6.66 0.86 11.13
C LEU A 116 8.03 1.44 10.77
N GLU A 117 8.19 2.75 10.96
CA GLU A 117 9.48 3.40 10.89
C GLU A 117 10.35 2.91 12.04
N SER A 118 11.49 2.34 11.69
CA SER A 118 12.53 2.07 12.67
C SER A 118 13.28 3.38 12.90
N ASN A 119 13.02 4.04 14.04
CA ASN A 119 13.94 5.05 14.56
C ASN A 119 15.26 4.33 14.88
N ARG A 120 16.22 4.41 13.95
CA ARG A 120 17.63 4.13 14.25
C ARG A 120 18.30 5.38 14.76
#